data_AF-A0A182H7L6-F1
#
_entry.id   AF-A0A182H7L6-F1
#
_cell.length_a   1.000
_cell.length_b   1.000
_cell.length_c   1.000
_cell.angle_alpha   90.00
_cell.angle_beta   90.00
_cell.angle_gamma   90.00
#
_symmetry.space_group_name_H-M   'P 1'
#
loop_
_entity.id
_entity.type
_entity.pdbx_description
1 polymer ?
#
loop_
_entity_poly.entity_id
_entity_poly.type
_entity_poly.pdbx_seq_one_letter_code
_entity_poly.pdbx_strand_id
1 'polypeptide(L)'
;MNTKRKPNEPSGFAKKFRGDEDEEDFGQPDFDAEMAALEAEEAGVDGGAAVPIGQGPEAENTCARWSRPQPREYRPDEDRLVFQQIDIDHYVGKPLPGMPGAQIEPVPVMRMFGITEEGNSVCAHVHGFAPYLYVAAPRGFKKCHLSEFRKALDKSVMNDMRSNRENVQEAVLDVELVDRQSILGYNGEEKSTFIKVTMALPRLLAAGKRLLEKEQMMPTMDFQDCRVYESNIDFDIRFMVDTGVVGCSWIELPAGTWRRRQKGKTPAPETRCQIEVDVAYNNFIAHEPEGEWSKVAPFRILSFDIECAGRKGIFPEPQHDPVIQIANMVIRQGDQEPFLRNVFTLNTCAPIVGSQVLSYKTEQELLDKWASFVRELDPDILTGYNINNFDIPYLLNRASHLKVKNFEYLGRITNIRSVVKETVIQSKQMGKRENKYVNFEGRVPFDLLFVLLRDYKLRSYTLNAVSYHFLQEQKEDVHHSIITDLQNENEQTRRRLAMYCLKDAYLPVRLLNKLMCVVNYMEMARVTGVPLSCLLTRGQQIKVMSQLLRKSKACGYLIPSYHGSGSDEQYEGATVIEPKRGYYADPISTLDFASLYPSIMMAHNLC
;
A
#
# COMPACT_ATOMS: atom_id res chain seq x y z
N MET A 1 -40.38 -20.13 70.05
CA MET A 1 -39.15 -20.51 70.77
C MET A 1 -38.18 -19.33 70.72
N ASN A 2 -37.80 -18.81 71.89
CA ASN A 2 -36.64 -17.92 72.12
C ASN A 2 -35.39 -18.52 71.45
N THR A 3 -34.44 -17.78 70.86
CA THR A 3 -33.47 -16.86 71.52
C THR A 3 -32.79 -15.95 70.45
N LYS A 4 -32.79 -14.61 70.61
CA LYS A 4 -31.65 -13.70 71.01
C LYS A 4 -30.44 -13.73 70.05
N ARG A 5 -29.82 -12.67 69.50
CA ARG A 5 -29.61 -11.19 69.70
C ARG A 5 -29.05 -10.65 68.34
N LYS A 6 -29.47 -9.57 67.63
CA LYS A 6 -29.41 -8.08 67.81
C LYS A 6 -28.01 -7.46 68.07
N PRO A 7 -27.71 -6.17 67.75
CA PRO A 7 -28.06 -5.32 66.57
C PRO A 7 -27.01 -4.19 66.19
N ASN A 8 -27.34 -3.41 65.14
CA ASN A 8 -27.08 -1.96 64.84
C ASN A 8 -25.69 -1.34 64.53
N GLU A 9 -25.55 -0.83 63.28
CA GLU A 9 -25.43 0.59 62.82
C GLU A 9 -25.02 1.72 63.81
N PRO A 10 -24.77 2.99 63.38
CA PRO A 10 -24.13 3.57 62.17
C PRO A 10 -23.16 4.75 62.53
N SER A 11 -22.48 5.38 61.56
CA SER A 11 -22.19 6.84 61.60
C SER A 11 -21.52 7.33 60.31
N GLY A 12 -21.92 8.54 59.88
CA GLY A 12 -21.25 9.30 58.82
C GLY A 12 -20.70 10.63 59.34
N PHE A 13 -19.80 11.25 58.58
CA PHE A 13 -19.33 12.66 58.51
C PHE A 13 -18.12 12.64 57.53
N ALA A 14 -17.62 13.67 56.85
CA ALA A 14 -18.10 14.89 56.19
C ALA A 14 -16.92 15.45 55.32
N LYS A 15 -17.24 16.34 54.36
CA LYS A 15 -16.39 17.01 53.33
C LYS A 15 -15.05 17.65 53.79
N LYS A 16 -13.99 17.66 52.93
CA LYS A 16 -13.47 18.85 52.15
C LYS A 16 -12.10 18.67 51.43
N PHE A 17 -12.06 19.14 50.17
CA PHE A 17 -11.04 19.89 49.37
C PHE A 17 -9.55 19.46 49.14
N ARG A 18 -9.24 19.33 47.82
CA ARG A 18 -8.05 19.64 46.96
C ARG A 18 -6.60 19.50 47.47
N GLY A 19 -5.79 18.83 46.63
CA GLY A 19 -4.38 19.10 46.36
C GLY A 19 -4.00 18.50 45.00
N ASP A 20 -3.44 19.32 44.11
CA ASP A 20 -2.91 18.97 42.78
C ASP A 20 -1.78 17.94 42.86
N GLU A 21 -1.65 17.07 41.84
CA GLU A 21 -0.38 16.51 41.36
C GLU A 21 -0.63 15.80 40.01
N ASP A 22 -0.35 16.54 38.94
CA ASP A 22 0.27 16.13 37.68
C ASP A 22 -0.06 14.74 37.11
N GLU A 23 -1.11 14.67 36.28
CA GLU A 23 -1.22 13.64 35.25
C GLU A 23 -0.42 14.07 34.01
N GLU A 24 0.79 13.54 33.89
CA GLU A 24 1.60 13.62 32.66
C GLU A 24 0.84 12.93 31.51
N ASP A 25 0.37 13.77 30.60
CA ASP A 25 -0.20 13.43 29.31
C ASP A 25 0.82 12.63 28.48
N PHE A 26 0.62 11.31 28.38
CA PHE A 26 1.36 10.46 27.45
C PHE A 26 0.89 10.81 26.03
N GLY A 27 1.50 11.84 25.47
CA GLY A 27 1.34 12.24 24.08
C GLY A 27 1.54 11.04 23.16
N GLN A 28 0.48 10.69 22.44
CA GLN A 28 0.55 9.74 21.33
C GLN A 28 1.60 10.23 20.32
N PRO A 29 2.54 9.38 19.88
CA PRO A 29 3.48 9.78 18.86
C PRO A 29 2.73 10.02 17.53
N ASP A 30 3.13 11.11 16.89
CA ASP A 30 2.73 11.51 15.54
C ASP A 30 3.08 10.37 14.57
N PHE A 31 2.07 9.82 13.91
CA PHE A 31 2.17 8.69 12.96
C PHE A 31 3.22 8.96 11.86
N ASP A 32 3.39 10.22 11.48
CA ASP A 32 4.41 10.65 10.52
C ASP A 32 5.84 10.55 11.06
N ALA A 33 6.03 10.71 12.38
CA ALA A 33 7.32 10.54 13.04
C ALA A 33 7.72 9.07 13.20
N GLU A 34 6.74 8.17 13.35
CA GLU A 34 6.95 6.72 13.41
C GLU A 34 7.30 6.16 12.02
N MET A 35 6.66 6.66 10.96
CA MET A 35 7.03 6.39 9.57
C MET A 35 8.44 6.89 9.24
N ALA A 36 8.78 8.12 9.62
CA ALA A 36 10.13 8.67 9.42
C ALA A 36 11.21 7.93 10.23
N ALA A 37 10.88 7.35 11.38
CA ALA A 37 11.78 6.52 12.18
C ALA A 37 12.06 5.16 11.53
N LEU A 38 11.07 4.56 10.89
CA LEU A 38 11.21 3.32 10.12
C LEU A 38 12.06 3.54 8.85
N GLU A 39 11.88 4.65 8.14
CA GLU A 39 12.74 5.05 7.02
C GLU A 39 14.20 5.31 7.47
N ALA A 40 14.38 5.85 8.69
CA ALA A 40 15.69 6.13 9.23
C ALA A 40 16.46 4.85 9.63
N GLU A 41 15.79 3.77 10.02
CA GLU A 41 16.42 2.44 10.20
C GLU A 41 16.81 1.79 8.86
N GLU A 42 16.09 2.08 7.78
CA GLU A 42 16.40 1.60 6.42
C GLU A 42 17.61 2.32 5.78
N ALA A 43 17.89 3.57 6.19
CA ALA A 43 19.01 4.39 5.65
C ALA A 43 20.40 4.07 6.24
N GLY A 44 20.52 3.10 7.14
CA GLY A 44 21.75 2.76 7.85
C GLY A 44 22.68 1.78 7.12
N VAL A 45 23.09 2.05 5.88
CA VAL A 45 24.23 1.35 5.25
C VAL A 45 25.08 2.37 4.49
N ASP A 46 26.14 2.83 5.18
CA ASP A 46 27.09 3.83 4.70
C ASP A 46 27.96 3.31 3.53
N GLY A 47 28.44 4.26 2.74
CA GLY A 47 29.19 4.11 1.51
C GLY A 47 30.48 3.32 1.66
N GLY A 48 30.55 2.22 0.93
CA GLY A 48 31.74 1.45 0.62
C GLY A 48 31.35 0.54 -0.54
N ALA A 49 32.15 0.49 -1.60
CA ALA A 49 31.84 -0.21 -2.85
C ALA A 49 31.10 -1.54 -2.62
N ALA A 50 29.78 -1.52 -2.85
CA ALA A 50 28.88 -2.57 -2.40
C ALA A 50 29.00 -3.81 -3.28
N VAL A 51 29.34 -4.93 -2.66
CA VAL A 51 28.98 -6.25 -3.21
C VAL A 51 27.45 -6.26 -3.35
N PRO A 52 26.85 -6.56 -4.52
CA PRO A 52 25.41 -6.50 -4.66
C PRO A 52 24.74 -7.58 -3.80
N ILE A 53 24.19 -7.19 -2.66
CA ILE A 53 23.41 -8.05 -1.76
C ILE A 53 22.03 -8.26 -2.41
N GLY A 54 21.52 -9.50 -2.43
CA GLY A 54 20.23 -9.83 -3.05
C GLY A 54 20.27 -10.28 -4.52
N GLN A 55 21.44 -10.59 -5.10
CA GLN A 55 21.48 -11.28 -6.40
C GLN A 55 20.92 -12.71 -6.27
N GLY A 56 19.80 -12.98 -6.94
CA GLY A 56 19.26 -14.31 -7.21
C GLY A 56 19.35 -14.64 -8.70
N PRO A 57 18.70 -15.73 -9.17
CA PRO A 57 18.81 -16.21 -10.55
C PRO A 57 18.03 -15.36 -11.57
N GLU A 58 17.88 -14.05 -11.36
CA GLU A 58 17.04 -13.14 -12.18
C GLU A 58 17.38 -13.15 -13.68
N ALA A 59 18.65 -13.44 -13.99
CA ALA A 59 19.17 -13.51 -15.35
C ALA A 59 19.31 -14.96 -15.86
N GLU A 60 19.02 -15.95 -15.01
CA GLU A 60 19.03 -17.36 -15.36
C GLU A 60 17.60 -17.78 -15.68
N ASN A 61 17.32 -18.04 -16.95
CA ASN A 61 16.09 -18.70 -17.37
C ASN A 61 16.22 -20.20 -17.05
N THR A 62 16.09 -20.54 -15.77
CA THR A 62 16.27 -21.91 -15.29
C THR A 62 15.12 -22.80 -15.78
N CYS A 63 13.95 -22.20 -16.01
CA CYS A 63 12.79 -22.87 -16.57
C CYS A 63 11.99 -21.94 -17.51
N ALA A 64 12.01 -22.24 -18.81
CA ALA A 64 11.23 -21.51 -19.82
C ALA A 64 9.71 -21.48 -19.55
N ARG A 65 9.19 -22.35 -18.66
CA ARG A 65 7.79 -22.33 -18.22
C ARG A 65 7.49 -21.24 -17.20
N TRP A 66 8.49 -20.77 -16.47
CA TRP A 66 8.31 -19.82 -15.37
C TRP A 66 8.58 -18.39 -15.82
N SER A 67 9.67 -18.13 -16.53
CA SER A 67 10.08 -16.77 -16.86
C SER A 67 9.08 -16.03 -17.76
N ARG A 68 9.12 -14.70 -17.71
CA ARG A 68 8.39 -13.84 -18.67
C ARG A 68 8.94 -14.01 -20.08
N PRO A 69 8.13 -13.76 -21.13
CA PRO A 69 8.64 -13.70 -22.50
C PRO A 69 9.75 -12.65 -22.60
N GLN A 70 10.73 -12.86 -23.48
CA GLN A 70 11.79 -11.88 -23.67
C GLN A 70 11.22 -10.59 -24.30
N PRO A 71 11.57 -9.41 -23.78
CA PRO A 71 11.12 -8.16 -24.38
C PRO A 71 11.76 -8.00 -25.75
N ARG A 72 11.04 -7.37 -26.68
CA ARG A 72 11.64 -6.88 -27.92
C ARG A 72 12.74 -5.87 -27.61
N GLU A 73 13.65 -5.67 -28.56
CA GLU A 73 14.61 -4.60 -28.44
C GLU A 73 13.91 -3.25 -28.65
N TYR A 74 14.04 -2.36 -27.66
CA TYR A 74 13.52 -1.00 -27.72
C TYR A 74 14.65 -0.02 -27.98
N ARG A 75 14.45 0.86 -28.97
CA ARG A 75 15.31 2.00 -29.28
C ARG A 75 14.65 3.27 -28.73
N PRO A 76 15.13 3.83 -27.61
CA PRO A 76 14.42 4.92 -26.92
C PRO A 76 14.14 6.15 -27.80
N ASP A 77 14.98 6.41 -28.80
CA ASP A 77 14.83 7.55 -29.71
C ASP A 77 13.73 7.36 -30.78
N GLU A 78 13.29 6.12 -31.03
CA GLU A 78 12.33 5.78 -32.09
C GLU A 78 11.06 5.09 -31.55
N ASP A 79 11.20 4.32 -30.48
CA ASP A 79 10.14 3.51 -29.90
C ASP A 79 9.45 4.24 -28.74
N ARG A 80 8.11 4.21 -28.76
CA ARG A 80 7.31 4.42 -27.55
C ARG A 80 7.31 3.17 -26.67
N LEU A 81 7.24 3.36 -25.36
CA LEU A 81 7.02 2.28 -24.38
C LEU A 81 5.65 2.47 -23.72
N VAL A 82 4.81 1.44 -23.75
CA VAL A 82 3.45 1.48 -23.21
C VAL A 82 3.26 0.34 -22.22
N PHE A 83 2.80 0.64 -21.01
CA PHE A 83 2.59 -0.35 -19.96
C PHE A 83 1.46 0.06 -19.02
N GLN A 84 0.78 -0.92 -18.42
CA GLN A 84 -0.21 -0.66 -17.39
C GLN A 84 0.48 -0.67 -16.03
N GLN A 85 0.45 0.46 -15.32
CA GLN A 85 1.01 0.55 -13.97
C GLN A 85 0.12 -0.21 -12.97
N ILE A 86 0.72 -0.86 -11.97
CA ILE A 86 -0.01 -1.57 -10.90
C ILE A 86 0.37 -1.07 -9.50
N ASP A 87 1.59 -0.55 -9.35
CA ASP A 87 2.14 -0.07 -8.09
C ASP A 87 3.01 1.17 -8.33
N ILE A 88 2.97 2.09 -7.38
CA ILE A 88 3.73 3.34 -7.40
C ILE A 88 4.30 3.56 -6.01
N ASP A 89 5.59 3.88 -5.95
CA ASP A 89 6.27 4.32 -4.74
C ASP A 89 7.24 5.47 -5.05
N HIS A 90 7.97 5.91 -4.03
CA HIS A 90 9.07 6.84 -4.19
C HIS A 90 10.27 6.43 -3.33
N TYR A 91 11.44 6.96 -3.69
CA TYR A 91 12.66 6.83 -2.91
C TYR A 91 13.48 8.11 -2.99
N VAL A 92 14.40 8.28 -2.04
CA VAL A 92 15.35 9.39 -2.03
C VAL A 92 16.58 9.00 -2.82
N GLY A 93 16.92 9.79 -3.84
CA GLY A 93 17.98 9.50 -4.78
C GLY A 93 18.75 10.73 -5.21
N LYS A 94 19.51 10.56 -6.29
CA LYS A 94 20.33 11.61 -6.91
C LYS A 94 19.64 12.19 -8.14
N PRO A 95 19.78 13.49 -8.41
CA PRO A 95 19.24 14.09 -9.61
C PRO A 95 19.94 13.53 -10.85
N LEU A 96 19.15 13.25 -11.90
CA LEU A 96 19.66 12.74 -13.16
C LEU A 96 19.89 13.90 -14.15
N PRO A 97 21.12 14.08 -14.71
CA PRO A 97 21.41 15.18 -15.62
C PRO A 97 20.49 15.21 -16.86
N GLY A 98 19.90 16.38 -17.09
CA GLY A 98 18.94 16.63 -18.16
C GLY A 98 17.47 16.34 -17.81
N MET A 99 17.18 15.90 -16.58
CA MET A 99 15.82 15.82 -16.04
C MET A 99 15.44 17.14 -15.34
N PRO A 100 14.13 17.49 -15.28
CA PRO A 100 13.66 18.69 -14.59
C PRO A 100 13.82 18.58 -13.06
N GLY A 101 13.52 19.68 -12.36
CA GLY A 101 13.56 19.74 -10.89
C GLY A 101 14.94 20.09 -10.34
N ALA A 102 15.10 19.93 -9.02
CA ALA A 102 16.34 20.25 -8.33
C ALA A 102 17.52 19.43 -8.86
N GLN A 103 18.67 20.08 -9.00
CA GLN A 103 19.92 19.45 -9.44
C GLN A 103 20.92 19.24 -8.29
N ILE A 104 20.45 19.44 -7.05
CA ILE A 104 21.21 19.27 -5.82
C ILE A 104 20.63 18.06 -5.09
N GLU A 105 21.48 17.11 -4.70
CA GLU A 105 21.05 15.96 -3.90
C GLU A 105 20.78 16.36 -2.44
N PRO A 106 19.83 15.70 -1.76
CA PRO A 106 18.96 14.61 -2.22
C PRO A 106 17.70 15.09 -2.97
N VAL A 107 17.15 14.23 -3.84
CA VAL A 107 15.87 14.46 -4.53
C VAL A 107 14.94 13.24 -4.46
N PRO A 108 13.61 13.42 -4.41
CA PRO A 108 12.67 12.32 -4.47
C PRO A 108 12.51 11.88 -5.93
N VAL A 109 12.51 10.56 -6.15
CA VAL A 109 12.29 9.93 -7.45
C VAL A 109 11.13 8.95 -7.30
N MET A 110 10.10 9.09 -8.13
CA MET A 110 8.98 8.13 -8.13
C MET A 110 9.40 6.88 -8.90
N ARG A 111 8.87 5.71 -8.53
CA ARG A 111 8.92 4.51 -9.38
C ARG A 111 7.51 4.08 -9.71
N MET A 112 7.27 3.82 -10.99
CA MET A 112 6.06 3.18 -11.47
C MET A 112 6.40 1.77 -11.94
N PHE A 113 5.76 0.77 -11.35
CA PHE A 113 5.88 -0.63 -11.76
C PHE A 113 4.67 -1.03 -12.56
N GLY A 114 4.89 -1.82 -13.62
CA GLY A 114 3.77 -2.29 -14.42
C GLY A 114 4.17 -3.26 -15.51
N ILE A 115 3.19 -3.60 -16.35
CA ILE A 115 3.29 -4.67 -17.34
C ILE A 115 2.87 -4.18 -18.73
N THR A 116 3.67 -4.48 -19.75
CA THR A 116 3.30 -4.21 -21.15
C THR A 116 2.19 -5.17 -21.62
N GLU A 117 1.53 -4.87 -22.74
CA GLU A 117 0.51 -5.76 -23.30
C GLU A 117 1.03 -7.15 -23.65
N GLU A 118 2.32 -7.26 -24.01
CA GLU A 118 3.02 -8.52 -24.27
C GLU A 118 3.47 -9.25 -22.99
N GLY A 119 3.21 -8.68 -21.81
CA GLY A 119 3.52 -9.32 -20.53
C GLY A 119 4.94 -9.08 -20.01
N ASN A 120 5.63 -8.05 -20.48
CA ASN A 120 6.97 -7.70 -19.99
C ASN A 120 6.89 -6.78 -18.76
N SER A 121 7.73 -7.02 -17.74
CA SER A 121 7.78 -6.14 -16.56
C SER A 121 8.60 -4.88 -16.79
N VAL A 122 8.05 -3.76 -16.33
CA VAL A 122 8.59 -2.41 -16.48
C VAL A 122 8.75 -1.75 -15.11
N CYS A 123 9.91 -1.13 -14.88
CA CYS A 123 10.11 -0.11 -13.84
C CYS A 123 10.46 1.21 -14.53
N ALA A 124 9.64 2.25 -14.31
CA ALA A 124 9.93 3.60 -14.76
C ALA A 124 10.28 4.49 -13.56
N HIS A 125 11.51 4.98 -13.52
CA HIS A 125 11.98 5.98 -12.58
C HIS A 125 11.59 7.36 -13.12
N VAL A 126 10.76 8.08 -12.37
CA VAL A 126 10.18 9.36 -12.79
C VAL A 126 10.84 10.49 -12.01
N HIS A 127 11.51 11.38 -12.75
CA HIS A 127 12.39 12.40 -12.18
C HIS A 127 11.75 13.79 -12.21
N GLY A 128 12.14 14.62 -11.25
CA GLY A 128 11.86 16.06 -11.22
C GLY A 128 10.54 16.47 -10.61
N PHE A 129 9.83 15.55 -9.95
CA PHE A 129 8.65 15.87 -9.16
C PHE A 129 9.04 16.16 -7.71
N ALA A 130 8.64 17.31 -7.17
CA ALA A 130 8.99 17.72 -5.81
C ALA A 130 7.72 17.93 -4.96
N PRO A 131 7.75 17.61 -3.66
CA PRO A 131 6.64 17.84 -2.74
C PRO A 131 6.42 19.33 -2.50
N TYR A 132 5.17 19.71 -2.24
CA TYR A 132 4.84 21.10 -1.96
C TYR A 132 3.57 21.24 -1.12
N LEU A 133 3.45 22.39 -0.48
CA LEU A 133 2.25 22.84 0.24
C LEU A 133 1.91 24.27 -0.17
N TYR A 134 0.75 24.77 0.28
CA TYR A 134 0.38 26.17 0.09
C TYR A 134 0.15 26.86 1.43
N VAL A 135 0.47 28.15 1.49
CA VAL A 135 0.16 29.02 2.61
C VAL A 135 -0.51 30.29 2.10
N ALA A 136 -1.51 30.79 2.82
CA ALA A 136 -2.12 32.08 2.48
C ALA A 136 -1.06 33.19 2.50
N ALA A 137 -1.03 34.04 1.48
CA ALA A 137 -0.06 35.14 1.45
C ALA A 137 -0.50 36.24 2.42
N PRO A 138 0.40 36.77 3.28
CA PRO A 138 0.03 37.86 4.18
C PRO A 138 -0.25 39.14 3.40
N ARG A 139 -0.99 40.07 4.02
CA ARG A 139 -1.38 41.33 3.37
C ARG A 139 -0.15 42.11 2.92
N GLY A 140 -0.13 42.50 1.64
CA GLY A 140 0.99 43.25 1.07
C GLY A 140 2.20 42.40 0.67
N PHE A 141 2.13 41.06 0.77
CA PHE A 141 3.15 40.18 0.22
C PHE A 141 3.21 40.31 -1.30
N LYS A 142 4.43 40.36 -1.85
CA LYS A 142 4.72 40.69 -3.25
C LYS A 142 5.91 39.86 -3.71
N LYS A 143 6.13 39.79 -5.02
CA LYS A 143 7.24 39.04 -5.63
C LYS A 143 8.62 39.38 -5.07
N CYS A 144 8.85 40.63 -4.64
CA CYS A 144 10.13 41.04 -4.03
C CYS A 144 10.43 40.36 -2.69
N HIS A 145 9.41 39.85 -1.99
CA HIS A 145 9.56 39.20 -0.69
C HIS A 145 9.83 37.70 -0.79
N LEU A 146 9.61 37.08 -1.95
CA LEU A 146 9.76 35.63 -2.16
C LEU A 146 11.18 35.15 -1.81
N SER A 147 12.22 35.87 -2.23
CA SER A 147 13.60 35.46 -1.94
C SER A 147 13.95 35.53 -0.47
N GLU A 148 13.41 36.51 0.28
CA GLU A 148 13.65 36.64 1.72
C GLU A 148 12.90 35.54 2.47
N PHE A 149 11.61 35.36 2.14
CA PHE A 149 10.75 34.32 2.71
C PHE A 149 11.33 32.91 2.52
N ARG A 150 11.77 32.57 1.28
CA ARG A 150 12.41 31.27 1.00
C ARG A 150 13.60 31.02 1.91
N LYS A 151 14.53 31.99 1.99
CA LYS A 151 15.76 31.86 2.80
C LYS A 151 15.46 31.74 4.28
N ALA A 152 14.46 32.48 4.78
CA ALA A 152 14.03 32.40 6.17
C ALA A 152 13.46 31.03 6.50
N LEU A 153 12.51 30.53 5.69
CA LEU A 153 11.89 29.23 5.90
C LEU A 153 12.90 28.09 5.75
N ASP A 154 13.76 28.14 4.73
CA ASP A 154 14.83 27.17 4.53
C ASP A 154 15.73 27.06 5.76
N LYS A 155 16.19 28.21 6.27
CA LYS A 155 17.02 28.27 7.48
C LYS A 155 16.28 27.72 8.71
N SER A 156 15.00 28.05 8.91
CA SER A 156 14.21 27.53 10.04
C SER A 156 14.05 26.01 9.95
N VAL A 157 13.70 25.47 8.78
CA VAL A 157 13.55 24.01 8.58
C VAL A 157 14.88 23.30 8.78
N MET A 158 15.98 23.83 8.24
CA MET A 158 17.31 23.27 8.39
C MET A 158 17.79 23.27 9.85
N ASN A 159 17.44 24.30 10.65
CA ASN A 159 17.76 24.35 12.08
C ASN A 159 16.89 23.43 12.94
N ASP A 160 15.65 23.16 12.52
CA ASP A 160 14.72 22.25 13.21
C ASP A 160 15.12 20.77 13.05
N MET A 161 15.87 20.45 12.00
CA MET A 161 16.36 19.09 11.75
C MET A 161 17.30 18.60 12.86
N ARG A 162 16.80 17.70 13.71
CA ARG A 162 17.59 17.02 14.75
C ARG A 162 18.72 16.15 14.17
N SER A 163 18.53 15.61 12.97
CA SER A 163 19.49 14.75 12.26
C SER A 163 19.36 14.96 10.76
N ASN A 164 20.48 15.10 10.05
CA ASN A 164 20.54 15.28 8.60
C ASN A 164 21.22 14.07 7.91
N ARG A 165 20.64 12.87 8.09
CA ARG A 165 21.22 11.61 7.56
C ARG A 165 21.37 11.61 6.04
N GLU A 166 20.42 12.22 5.34
CA GLU A 166 20.38 12.29 3.87
C GLU A 166 21.20 13.46 3.30
N ASN A 167 21.91 14.19 4.16
CA ASN A 167 22.72 15.35 3.79
C ASN A 167 21.94 16.37 2.95
N VAL A 168 20.71 16.70 3.38
CA VAL A 168 19.89 17.76 2.80
C VAL A 168 20.69 19.07 2.85
N GLN A 169 20.88 19.69 1.69
CA GLN A 169 21.62 20.96 1.57
C GLN A 169 20.68 22.16 1.55
N GLU A 170 19.50 21.97 0.95
CA GLU A 170 18.44 22.96 0.86
C GLU A 170 17.11 22.24 1.13
N ALA A 171 16.34 22.74 2.08
CA ALA A 171 15.04 22.21 2.44
C ALA A 171 13.91 22.82 1.59
N VAL A 172 14.02 24.11 1.23
CA VAL A 172 13.02 24.84 0.44
C VAL A 172 13.55 25.16 -0.94
N LEU A 173 13.11 24.39 -1.94
CA LEU A 173 13.58 24.48 -3.31
C LEU A 173 13.09 25.74 -4.01
N ASP A 174 11.81 26.07 -3.84
CA ASP A 174 11.18 27.20 -4.54
C ASP A 174 9.97 27.74 -3.80
N VAL A 175 9.67 29.02 -4.02
CA VAL A 175 8.44 29.67 -3.54
C VAL A 175 7.84 30.54 -4.64
N GLU A 176 6.57 30.32 -4.95
CA GLU A 176 5.86 31.06 -6.01
C GLU A 176 4.53 31.63 -5.52
N LEU A 177 4.14 32.80 -6.05
CA LEU A 177 2.81 33.37 -5.81
C LEU A 177 1.80 32.79 -6.80
N VAL A 178 0.68 32.31 -6.26
CA VAL A 178 -0.41 31.74 -7.04
C VAL A 178 -1.74 32.30 -6.57
N ASP A 179 -2.62 32.61 -7.51
CA ASP A 179 -3.99 33.04 -7.20
C ASP A 179 -4.93 31.84 -7.26
N ARG A 180 -5.60 31.54 -6.14
CA ARG A 180 -6.47 30.38 -5.94
C ARG A 180 -7.65 30.74 -5.05
N GLN A 181 -8.54 29.78 -4.82
CA GLN A 181 -9.64 29.90 -3.86
C GLN A 181 -9.57 28.79 -2.82
N SER A 182 -10.04 29.05 -1.61
CA SER A 182 -10.29 27.98 -0.63
C SER A 182 -11.54 27.22 -1.04
N ILE A 183 -11.53 25.89 -0.94
CA ILE A 183 -12.75 25.09 -1.14
C ILE A 183 -13.78 25.31 -0.01
N LEU A 184 -13.34 25.75 1.17
CA LEU A 184 -14.22 25.93 2.30
C LEU A 184 -15.00 27.25 2.21
N GLY A 185 -16.33 27.11 2.05
CA GLY A 185 -17.28 28.22 2.02
C GLY A 185 -17.27 28.98 0.71
N TYR A 186 -18.36 29.72 0.45
CA TYR A 186 -18.47 30.60 -0.72
C TYR A 186 -18.23 32.05 -0.31
N ASN A 187 -17.12 32.63 -0.76
CA ASN A 187 -16.73 34.02 -0.48
C ASN A 187 -16.73 34.90 -1.75
N GLY A 188 -17.42 34.44 -2.81
CA GLY A 188 -17.39 35.07 -4.14
C GLY A 188 -16.35 34.45 -5.09
N GLU A 189 -16.27 35.01 -6.30
CA GLU A 189 -15.40 34.54 -7.39
C GLU A 189 -13.98 35.13 -7.34
N GLU A 190 -13.72 36.04 -6.38
CA GLU A 190 -12.40 36.63 -6.22
C GLU A 190 -11.40 35.59 -5.72
N LYS A 191 -10.21 35.61 -6.31
CA LYS A 191 -9.10 34.75 -5.91
C LYS A 191 -8.28 35.44 -4.84
N SER A 192 -7.86 34.66 -3.85
CA SER A 192 -6.85 35.09 -2.89
C SER A 192 -5.47 34.68 -3.39
N THR A 193 -4.47 35.47 -3.04
CA THR A 193 -3.07 35.14 -3.32
C THR A 193 -2.54 34.20 -2.25
N PHE A 194 -1.88 33.13 -2.69
CA PHE A 194 -1.20 32.14 -1.86
C PHE A 194 0.27 32.06 -2.25
N ILE A 195 1.10 31.57 -1.34
CA ILE A 195 2.48 31.19 -1.59
C ILE A 195 2.51 29.66 -1.68
N LYS A 196 2.90 29.12 -2.83
CA LYS A 196 3.22 27.70 -2.95
C LYS A 196 4.67 27.52 -2.53
N VAL A 197 4.92 26.59 -1.62
CA VAL A 197 6.24 26.28 -1.09
C VAL A 197 6.63 24.89 -1.55
N THR A 198 7.65 24.82 -2.40
CA THR A 198 8.21 23.55 -2.89
C THR A 198 9.35 23.12 -1.97
N MET A 199 9.22 21.92 -1.40
CA MET A 199 10.16 21.34 -0.45
C MET A 199 11.07 20.33 -1.16
N ALA A 200 12.26 20.09 -0.61
CA ALA A 200 13.20 19.14 -1.18
C ALA A 200 12.73 17.68 -1.03
N LEU A 201 12.20 17.30 0.14
CA LEU A 201 11.78 15.93 0.44
C LEU A 201 10.40 15.87 1.11
N PRO A 202 9.61 14.80 0.91
CA PRO A 202 8.24 14.72 1.42
C PRO A 202 8.16 14.85 2.95
N ARG A 203 9.08 14.19 3.67
CA ARG A 203 9.17 14.24 5.14
C ARG A 203 9.38 15.66 5.70
N LEU A 204 9.85 16.61 4.89
CA LEU A 204 10.05 18.01 5.32
C LEU A 204 8.74 18.82 5.32
N LEU A 205 7.66 18.32 4.70
CA LEU A 205 6.36 19.01 4.68
C LEU A 205 5.79 19.21 6.08
N ALA A 206 5.87 18.20 6.94
CA ALA A 206 5.36 18.28 8.32
C ALA A 206 6.11 19.34 9.15
N ALA A 207 7.44 19.37 9.04
CA ALA A 207 8.26 20.39 9.68
C ALA A 207 7.97 21.79 9.12
N GLY A 208 7.91 21.91 7.79
CA GLY A 208 7.57 23.16 7.10
C GLY A 208 6.21 23.72 7.54
N LYS A 209 5.16 22.89 7.55
CA LYS A 209 3.83 23.25 8.05
C LYS A 209 3.90 23.76 9.49
N ARG A 210 4.49 22.98 10.40
CA ARG A 210 4.57 23.33 11.83
C ARG A 210 5.31 24.65 12.07
N LEU A 211 6.41 24.87 11.37
CA LEU A 211 7.21 26.10 11.51
C LEU A 211 6.45 27.31 10.95
N LEU A 212 5.75 27.16 9.82
CA LEU A 212 4.89 28.21 9.27
C LEU A 212 3.74 28.60 10.22
N GLU A 213 3.23 27.66 11.02
CA GLU A 213 2.17 27.92 12.01
C GLU A 213 2.70 28.54 13.33
N LYS A 214 3.97 28.31 13.69
CA LYS A 214 4.52 28.69 15.00
C LYS A 214 5.48 29.88 14.97
N GLU A 215 6.23 30.05 13.89
CA GLU A 215 7.31 31.02 13.80
C GLU A 215 6.96 32.17 12.85
N GLN A 216 7.44 33.36 13.19
CA GLN A 216 7.34 34.51 12.30
C GLN A 216 8.50 34.51 11.30
N MET A 217 8.21 34.12 10.06
CA MET A 217 9.22 33.97 9.00
C MET A 217 9.90 35.29 8.61
N MET A 218 9.17 36.41 8.68
CA MET A 218 9.71 37.74 8.36
C MET A 218 9.25 38.77 9.40
N PRO A 219 10.15 39.55 10.03
CA PRO A 219 9.78 40.56 11.02
C PRO A 219 8.90 41.70 10.45
N THR A 220 9.04 41.97 9.15
CA THR A 220 8.34 43.05 8.45
C THR A 220 6.92 42.69 8.03
N MET A 221 6.48 41.44 8.27
CA MET A 221 5.17 40.94 7.84
C MET A 221 4.50 40.14 8.94
N ASP A 222 3.18 40.23 9.01
CA ASP A 222 2.37 39.49 9.94
C ASP A 222 1.87 38.19 9.30
N PHE A 223 2.23 37.05 9.90
CA PHE A 223 1.85 35.71 9.47
C PHE A 223 0.79 35.05 10.39
N GLN A 224 0.25 35.76 11.40
CA GLN A 224 -0.66 35.15 12.40
C GLN A 224 -1.89 34.46 11.79
N ASP A 225 -2.41 34.96 10.66
CA ASP A 225 -3.58 34.39 9.97
C ASP A 225 -3.22 33.49 8.76
N CYS A 226 -1.94 33.16 8.57
CA CYS A 226 -1.47 32.41 7.40
C CYS A 226 -1.79 30.91 7.54
N ARG A 227 -3.00 30.55 7.09
CA ARG A 227 -3.43 29.14 7.05
C ARG A 227 -2.63 28.33 6.03
N VAL A 228 -2.28 27.11 6.40
CA VAL A 228 -1.65 26.12 5.53
C VAL A 228 -2.72 25.25 4.85
N TYR A 229 -2.48 24.93 3.58
CA TYR A 229 -3.35 24.14 2.72
C TYR A 229 -2.55 22.98 2.13
N GLU A 230 -3.23 21.85 1.96
CA GLU A 230 -2.70 20.67 1.28
C GLU A 230 -1.36 20.12 1.84
N SER A 231 -1.08 20.33 3.14
CA SER A 231 0.18 19.87 3.76
C SER A 231 0.17 18.39 4.17
N ASN A 232 -1.01 17.78 4.26
CA ASN A 232 -1.20 16.39 4.68
C ASN A 232 -1.79 15.56 3.53
N ILE A 233 -1.03 15.45 2.45
CA ILE A 233 -1.38 14.63 1.28
C ILE A 233 -0.20 13.71 1.02
N ASP A 234 -0.47 12.41 1.00
CA ASP A 234 0.52 11.38 0.65
C ASP A 234 1.18 11.74 -0.69
N PHE A 235 2.52 11.70 -0.73
CA PHE A 235 3.29 12.18 -1.88
C PHE A 235 2.95 11.43 -3.18
N ASP A 236 2.68 10.12 -3.09
CA ASP A 236 2.28 9.30 -4.23
C ASP A 236 0.90 9.72 -4.77
N ILE A 237 -0.04 10.06 -3.89
CA ILE A 237 -1.36 10.59 -4.28
C ILE A 237 -1.18 11.95 -4.93
N ARG A 238 -0.32 12.81 -4.37
CA ARG A 238 -0.03 14.13 -4.96
C ARG A 238 0.53 13.99 -6.37
N PHE A 239 1.51 13.10 -6.57
CA PHE A 239 2.06 12.78 -7.87
C PHE A 239 0.99 12.31 -8.85
N MET A 240 0.14 11.37 -8.44
CA MET A 240 -0.94 10.83 -9.27
C MET A 240 -1.98 11.89 -9.67
N VAL A 241 -2.35 12.79 -8.75
CA VAL A 241 -3.27 13.91 -9.03
C VAL A 241 -2.63 14.93 -9.97
N ASP A 242 -1.34 15.21 -9.79
CA ASP A 242 -0.65 16.23 -10.56
C ASP A 242 -0.38 15.80 -12.00
N THR A 243 -0.07 14.53 -12.21
CA THR A 243 0.25 13.94 -13.51
C THR A 243 -0.94 13.30 -14.23
N GLY A 244 -2.10 13.23 -13.58
CA GLY A 244 -3.31 12.62 -14.14
C GLY A 244 -3.35 11.09 -14.04
N VAL A 245 -2.31 10.45 -13.48
CA VAL A 245 -2.29 9.00 -13.26
C VAL A 245 -3.40 8.59 -12.30
N VAL A 246 -4.17 7.57 -12.66
CA VAL A 246 -5.12 6.88 -11.77
C VAL A 246 -4.66 5.44 -11.53
N GLY A 247 -5.23 4.76 -10.53
CA GLY A 247 -4.89 3.37 -10.24
C GLY A 247 -5.12 2.47 -11.45
N CYS A 248 -4.17 1.59 -11.76
CA CYS A 248 -4.27 0.63 -12.85
C CYS A 248 -4.51 1.26 -14.24
N SER A 249 -3.99 2.47 -14.47
CA SER A 249 -4.04 3.16 -15.78
C SER A 249 -2.87 2.77 -16.67
N TRP A 250 -3.02 3.03 -17.97
CA TRP A 250 -1.96 2.85 -18.96
C TRP A 250 -1.08 4.09 -19.03
N ILE A 251 0.22 3.87 -19.02
CA ILE A 251 1.27 4.89 -19.14
C ILE A 251 1.98 4.70 -20.47
N GLU A 252 2.17 5.79 -21.19
CA GLU A 252 2.95 5.84 -22.42
C GLU A 252 4.16 6.77 -22.25
N LEU A 253 5.34 6.26 -22.60
CA LEU A 253 6.58 7.02 -22.72
C LEU A 253 6.85 7.24 -24.21
N PRO A 254 6.65 8.47 -24.74
CA PRO A 254 6.91 8.77 -26.15
C PRO A 254 8.37 8.57 -26.57
N ALA A 255 8.60 8.36 -27.86
CA ALA A 255 9.96 8.25 -28.40
C ALA A 255 10.78 9.53 -28.09
N GLY A 256 12.05 9.33 -27.71
CA GLY A 256 13.00 10.39 -27.37
C GLY A 256 12.84 10.99 -25.96
N THR A 257 11.85 10.57 -25.17
CA THR A 257 11.59 11.18 -23.85
C THR A 257 12.10 10.37 -22.65
N TRP A 258 12.53 9.13 -22.89
CA TRP A 258 12.96 8.21 -21.85
C TRP A 258 14.34 7.62 -22.17
N ARG A 259 15.05 7.18 -21.13
CA ARG A 259 16.37 6.54 -21.25
C ARG A 259 16.33 5.16 -20.62
N ARG A 260 16.96 4.18 -21.25
CA ARG A 260 17.04 2.81 -20.70
C ARG A 260 18.22 2.67 -19.76
N ARG A 261 18.00 2.12 -18.57
CA ARG A 261 19.07 1.67 -17.67
C ARG A 261 19.64 0.34 -18.17
N GLN A 262 20.97 0.24 -18.23
CA GLN A 262 21.67 -0.95 -18.73
C GLN A 262 22.89 -1.25 -17.88
N LYS A 263 23.21 -2.54 -17.73
CA LYS A 263 24.44 -2.97 -17.03
C LYS A 263 25.66 -2.31 -17.68
N GLY A 264 26.54 -1.73 -16.86
CA GLY A 264 27.74 -1.02 -17.32
C GLY A 264 27.51 0.46 -17.69
N LYS A 265 26.28 0.97 -17.60
CA LYS A 265 25.96 2.41 -17.70
C LYS A 265 25.55 2.94 -16.33
N THR A 266 25.62 4.27 -16.15
CA THR A 266 25.19 4.96 -14.94
C THR A 266 23.98 5.85 -15.27
N PRO A 267 22.84 5.72 -14.57
CA PRO A 267 22.57 4.76 -13.50
C PRO A 267 22.46 3.31 -14.02
N ALA A 268 22.92 2.37 -13.19
CA ALA A 268 22.76 0.95 -13.45
C ALA A 268 21.34 0.50 -13.06
N PRO A 269 20.83 -0.60 -13.63
CA PRO A 269 19.57 -1.19 -13.17
C PRO A 269 19.62 -1.57 -11.70
N GLU A 270 18.61 -1.18 -10.94
CA GLU A 270 18.46 -1.44 -9.49
C GLU A 270 17.32 -2.44 -9.22
N THR A 271 16.52 -2.73 -10.24
CA THR A 271 15.35 -3.61 -10.15
C THR A 271 15.55 -4.94 -10.88
N ARG A 272 14.61 -5.85 -10.65
CA ARG A 272 14.50 -7.17 -11.31
C ARG A 272 13.58 -7.12 -12.55
N CYS A 273 13.11 -5.94 -12.95
CA CYS A 273 12.24 -5.80 -14.12
C CYS A 273 13.01 -6.04 -15.42
N GLN A 274 12.32 -6.53 -16.45
CA GLN A 274 12.94 -6.75 -17.77
C GLN A 274 13.30 -5.44 -18.48
N ILE A 275 12.53 -4.40 -18.24
CA ILE A 275 12.68 -3.07 -18.80
C ILE A 275 12.76 -2.06 -17.64
N GLU A 276 13.89 -1.39 -17.50
CA GLU A 276 14.09 -0.35 -16.50
C GLU A 276 14.51 0.96 -17.18
N VAL A 277 13.77 2.03 -16.91
CA VAL A 277 13.88 3.29 -17.65
C VAL A 277 13.82 4.51 -16.74
N ASP A 278 14.40 5.61 -17.19
CA ASP A 278 14.29 6.93 -16.58
C ASP A 278 13.48 7.85 -17.49
N VAL A 279 12.54 8.60 -16.92
CA VAL A 279 11.70 9.59 -17.64
C VAL A 279 11.45 10.81 -16.76
N ALA A 280 11.23 11.98 -17.36
CA ALA A 280 10.82 13.16 -16.63
C ALA A 280 9.31 13.11 -16.29
N TYR A 281 8.90 13.66 -15.14
CA TYR A 281 7.51 13.64 -14.69
C TYR A 281 6.52 14.33 -15.64
N ASN A 282 7.01 15.24 -16.48
CA ASN A 282 6.23 16.02 -17.45
C ASN A 282 6.34 15.49 -18.90
N ASN A 283 7.00 14.34 -19.11
CA ASN A 283 7.30 13.79 -20.43
C ASN A 283 6.64 12.43 -20.72
N PHE A 284 5.84 11.90 -19.80
CA PHE A 284 5.01 10.71 -20.05
C PHE A 284 3.53 11.11 -20.21
N ILE A 285 2.75 10.20 -20.76
CA ILE A 285 1.30 10.36 -20.95
C ILE A 285 0.59 9.34 -20.06
N ALA A 286 -0.30 9.82 -19.20
CA ALA A 286 -1.24 8.98 -18.46
C ALA A 286 -2.56 8.91 -19.24
N HIS A 287 -2.91 7.74 -19.74
CA HIS A 287 -4.14 7.55 -20.49
C HIS A 287 -5.34 7.35 -19.57
N GLU A 288 -6.43 8.05 -19.85
CA GLU A 288 -7.70 7.83 -19.15
C GLU A 288 -8.20 6.39 -19.45
N PRO A 289 -8.69 5.62 -18.45
CA PRO A 289 -9.08 4.21 -18.62
C PRO A 289 -10.37 3.97 -19.44
N GLU A 290 -10.51 4.63 -20.58
CA GLU A 290 -11.67 4.56 -21.48
C GLU A 290 -11.27 4.00 -22.85
N GLY A 291 -12.25 3.50 -23.61
CA GLY A 291 -12.00 2.96 -24.95
C GLY A 291 -10.92 1.86 -24.96
N GLU A 292 -9.90 2.01 -25.81
CA GLU A 292 -8.79 1.06 -25.91
C GLU A 292 -7.95 0.97 -24.62
N TRP A 293 -7.90 2.05 -23.83
CA TRP A 293 -7.13 2.14 -22.58
C TRP A 293 -7.88 1.57 -21.36
N SER A 294 -9.11 1.08 -21.57
CA SER A 294 -9.84 0.30 -20.56
C SER A 294 -9.32 -1.13 -20.41
N LYS A 295 -8.53 -1.62 -21.38
CA LYS A 295 -7.96 -2.97 -21.39
C LYS A 295 -7.08 -3.24 -20.16
N VAL A 296 -6.83 -4.52 -19.89
CA VAL A 296 -6.04 -4.98 -18.74
C VAL A 296 -4.87 -5.80 -19.25
N ALA A 297 -3.67 -5.47 -18.78
CA ALA A 297 -2.44 -6.19 -19.06
C ALA A 297 -2.49 -7.61 -18.47
N PRO A 298 -1.73 -8.57 -19.03
CA PRO A 298 -1.74 -9.96 -18.57
C PRO A 298 -0.92 -10.13 -17.28
N PHE A 299 -1.38 -9.52 -16.19
CA PHE A 299 -0.75 -9.61 -14.88
C PHE A 299 -0.63 -11.05 -14.41
N ARG A 300 0.54 -11.44 -13.88
CA ARG A 300 0.77 -12.73 -13.25
C ARG A 300 0.30 -12.69 -11.80
N ILE A 301 -0.66 -13.54 -11.47
CA ILE A 301 -1.20 -13.71 -10.13
C ILE A 301 -0.64 -15.02 -9.58
N LEU A 302 0.16 -14.94 -8.53
CA LEU A 302 0.67 -16.09 -7.79
C LEU A 302 -0.20 -16.30 -6.55
N SER A 303 -0.95 -17.39 -6.51
CA SER A 303 -1.59 -17.89 -5.30
C SER A 303 -0.74 -18.98 -4.68
N PHE A 304 -0.49 -18.93 -3.39
CA PHE A 304 0.30 -19.94 -2.70
C PHE A 304 -0.24 -20.25 -1.32
N ASP A 305 0.17 -21.40 -0.80
CA ASP A 305 -0.20 -21.95 0.51
C ASP A 305 0.97 -22.77 1.06
N ILE A 306 1.15 -22.79 2.38
CA ILE A 306 2.25 -23.52 3.04
C ILE A 306 1.71 -24.57 4.01
N GLU A 307 2.48 -25.65 4.17
CA GLU A 307 2.26 -26.65 5.22
C GLU A 307 3.45 -26.71 6.17
N CYS A 308 3.16 -26.80 7.47
CA CYS A 308 4.15 -26.90 8.53
C CYS A 308 3.96 -28.18 9.35
N ALA A 309 5.04 -28.87 9.68
CA ALA A 309 5.00 -30.04 10.56
C ALA A 309 5.07 -29.61 12.04
N GLY A 310 3.91 -29.41 12.66
CA GLY A 310 3.81 -28.95 14.05
C GLY A 310 3.95 -30.04 15.11
N ARG A 311 4.27 -29.61 16.34
CA ARG A 311 4.14 -30.41 17.57
C ARG A 311 2.66 -30.59 17.96
N LYS A 312 2.31 -31.75 18.52
CA LYS A 312 0.92 -32.09 18.88
C LYS A 312 0.36 -31.09 19.91
N GLY A 313 -0.79 -30.50 19.59
CA GLY A 313 -1.51 -29.57 20.48
C GLY A 313 -0.93 -28.15 20.57
N ILE A 314 0.12 -27.84 19.79
CA ILE A 314 0.77 -26.54 19.76
C ILE A 314 0.61 -25.96 18.35
N PHE A 315 0.17 -24.70 18.26
CA PHE A 315 0.10 -24.01 16.97
C PHE A 315 1.52 -23.82 16.40
N PRO A 316 1.77 -23.97 15.09
CA PRO A 316 3.11 -23.89 14.54
C PRO A 316 3.85 -22.60 14.90
N GLU A 317 5.10 -22.75 15.35
CA GLU A 317 6.01 -21.66 15.71
C GLU A 317 7.24 -21.66 14.79
N PRO A 318 7.60 -20.55 14.12
CA PRO A 318 8.70 -20.53 13.14
C PRO A 318 10.06 -20.97 13.68
N GLN A 319 10.28 -20.88 14.99
CA GLN A 319 11.55 -21.27 15.63
C GLN A 319 11.65 -22.79 15.85
N HIS A 320 10.56 -23.54 15.74
CA HIS A 320 10.50 -24.96 16.12
C HIS A 320 9.97 -25.84 15.01
N ASP A 321 8.89 -25.42 14.36
CA ASP A 321 8.12 -26.26 13.46
C ASP A 321 8.53 -25.95 12.01
N PRO A 322 9.00 -26.94 11.22
CA PRO A 322 9.51 -26.70 9.86
C PRO A 322 8.39 -26.51 8.85
N VAL A 323 8.66 -25.69 7.84
CA VAL A 323 7.90 -25.65 6.58
C VAL A 323 8.28 -26.87 5.77
N ILE A 324 7.27 -27.66 5.38
CA ILE A 324 7.46 -28.95 4.71
C ILE A 324 6.93 -28.95 3.28
N GLN A 325 5.96 -28.10 2.96
CA GLN A 325 5.47 -27.93 1.60
C GLN A 325 5.10 -26.48 1.31
N ILE A 326 5.30 -26.05 0.06
CA ILE A 326 4.80 -24.77 -0.46
C ILE A 326 4.19 -25.03 -1.84
N ALA A 327 2.88 -24.91 -1.96
CA ALA A 327 2.16 -25.07 -3.22
C ALA A 327 1.94 -23.73 -3.90
N ASN A 328 2.05 -23.69 -5.23
CA ASN A 328 1.89 -22.47 -6.03
C ASN A 328 0.99 -22.72 -7.23
N MET A 329 0.05 -21.80 -7.44
CA MET A 329 -0.84 -21.71 -8.59
C MET A 329 -0.62 -20.35 -9.26
N VAL A 330 -0.17 -20.36 -10.52
CA VAL A 330 0.07 -19.12 -11.27
C VAL A 330 -0.88 -19.02 -12.45
N ILE A 331 -1.63 -17.92 -12.46
CA ILE A 331 -2.59 -17.59 -13.52
C ILE A 331 -2.27 -16.21 -14.07
N ARG A 332 -2.61 -15.98 -15.35
CA ARG A 332 -2.56 -14.63 -15.93
C ARG A 332 -3.96 -14.05 -15.87
N GLN A 333 -4.06 -12.76 -15.57
CA GLN A 333 -5.33 -12.07 -15.56
C GLN A 333 -6.04 -12.24 -16.91
N GLY A 334 -7.25 -12.80 -16.89
CA GLY A 334 -8.04 -13.11 -18.09
C GLY A 334 -8.02 -14.59 -18.52
N ASP A 335 -7.02 -15.37 -18.09
CA ASP A 335 -6.99 -16.81 -18.36
C ASP A 335 -8.02 -17.55 -17.49
N GLN A 336 -8.55 -18.67 -18.01
CA GLN A 336 -9.51 -19.50 -17.28
C GLN A 336 -8.84 -20.44 -16.27
N GLU A 337 -7.62 -20.89 -16.56
CA GLU A 337 -6.90 -21.89 -15.80
C GLU A 337 -5.46 -21.45 -15.51
N PRO A 338 -4.87 -21.83 -14.36
CA PRO A 338 -3.46 -21.60 -14.09
C PRO A 338 -2.56 -22.27 -15.13
N PHE A 339 -1.60 -21.51 -15.68
CA PHE A 339 -0.61 -22.02 -16.64
C PHE A 339 0.55 -22.74 -15.95
N LEU A 340 0.75 -22.50 -14.65
CA LEU A 340 1.78 -23.16 -13.85
C LEU A 340 1.20 -23.62 -12.51
N ARG A 341 1.50 -24.88 -12.18
CA ARG A 341 1.13 -25.55 -10.94
C ARG A 341 2.36 -26.29 -10.44
N ASN A 342 2.86 -25.93 -9.26
CA ASN A 342 3.99 -26.61 -8.68
C ASN A 342 3.85 -26.73 -7.16
N VAL A 343 4.61 -27.66 -6.58
CA VAL A 343 4.71 -27.84 -5.14
C VAL A 343 6.16 -28.13 -4.77
N PHE A 344 6.70 -27.32 -3.88
CA PHE A 344 8.01 -27.49 -3.27
C PHE A 344 7.81 -28.39 -2.04
N THR A 345 8.55 -29.49 -1.92
CA THR A 345 8.39 -30.46 -0.82
C THR A 345 9.71 -30.73 -0.12
N LEU A 346 9.66 -30.84 1.21
CA LEU A 346 10.75 -31.39 2.00
C LEU A 346 10.68 -32.92 1.92
N ASN A 347 11.79 -33.55 1.54
CA ASN A 347 11.90 -34.97 1.17
C ASN A 347 11.15 -35.32 -0.14
N THR A 348 11.33 -36.57 -0.58
CA THR A 348 10.78 -37.09 -1.84
C THR A 348 9.26 -37.12 -1.85
N CYS A 349 8.62 -36.67 -2.91
CA CYS A 349 7.18 -36.72 -3.08
C CYS A 349 6.86 -37.44 -4.39
N ALA A 350 5.90 -38.37 -4.36
CA ALA A 350 5.52 -39.10 -5.55
C ALA A 350 4.88 -38.16 -6.61
N PRO A 351 5.03 -38.44 -7.93
CA PRO A 351 4.57 -37.53 -8.98
C PRO A 351 3.07 -37.22 -8.92
N ILE A 352 2.72 -35.97 -9.27
CA ILE A 352 1.34 -35.48 -9.35
C ILE A 352 1.04 -35.13 -10.81
N VAL A 353 -0.03 -35.71 -11.37
CA VAL A 353 -0.43 -35.43 -12.75
C VAL A 353 -0.85 -33.97 -12.88
N GLY A 354 -0.26 -33.26 -13.85
CA GLY A 354 -0.57 -31.85 -14.11
C GLY A 354 0.14 -30.83 -13.22
N SER A 355 0.99 -31.27 -12.28
CA SER A 355 1.76 -30.38 -11.40
C SER A 355 3.24 -30.76 -11.36
N GLN A 356 4.12 -29.77 -11.25
CA GLN A 356 5.55 -29.99 -11.05
C GLN A 356 5.84 -30.23 -9.57
N VAL A 357 6.40 -31.38 -9.23
CA VAL A 357 6.83 -31.71 -7.87
C VAL A 357 8.33 -31.45 -7.73
N LEU A 358 8.71 -30.54 -6.83
CA LEU A 358 10.08 -30.10 -6.60
C LEU A 358 10.51 -30.51 -5.18
N SER A 359 11.21 -31.62 -5.06
CA SER A 359 11.59 -32.20 -3.77
C SER A 359 13.03 -31.83 -3.38
N TYR A 360 13.21 -31.37 -2.14
CA TYR A 360 14.51 -30.94 -1.59
C TYR A 360 14.86 -31.72 -0.34
N LYS A 361 16.15 -31.85 -0.04
CA LYS A 361 16.62 -32.65 1.11
C LYS A 361 16.60 -31.87 2.41
N THR A 362 16.79 -30.56 2.34
CA THR A 362 16.81 -29.68 3.52
C THR A 362 15.78 -28.57 3.36
N GLU A 363 15.28 -28.08 4.49
CA GLU A 363 14.33 -26.97 4.51
C GLU A 363 14.98 -25.67 4.02
N GLN A 364 16.28 -25.45 4.32
CA GLN A 364 16.99 -24.28 3.78
C GLN A 364 17.00 -24.27 2.25
N GLU A 365 17.23 -25.43 1.63
CA GLU A 365 17.22 -25.56 0.17
C GLU A 365 15.81 -25.32 -0.39
N LEU A 366 14.77 -25.84 0.26
CA LEU A 366 13.38 -25.60 -0.10
C LEU A 366 13.04 -24.11 -0.11
N LEU A 367 13.37 -23.40 0.98
CA LEU A 367 13.08 -21.97 1.14
C LEU A 367 13.89 -21.12 0.14
N ASP A 368 15.19 -21.41 -0.03
CA ASP A 368 16.05 -20.73 -1.01
C ASP A 368 15.52 -20.89 -2.45
N LYS A 369 15.09 -22.11 -2.80
CA LYS A 369 14.55 -22.41 -4.13
C LYS A 369 13.18 -21.80 -4.35
N TRP A 370 12.33 -21.73 -3.32
CA TRP A 370 11.05 -21.03 -3.44
C TRP A 370 11.23 -19.52 -3.60
N ALA A 371 12.11 -18.88 -2.81
CA ALA A 371 12.40 -17.45 -2.99
C ALA A 371 12.98 -17.15 -4.37
N SER A 372 13.85 -18.04 -4.87
CA SER A 372 14.39 -17.96 -6.24
C SER A 372 13.30 -18.11 -7.30
N PHE A 373 12.35 -19.03 -7.09
CA PHE A 373 11.20 -19.19 -7.96
C PHE A 373 10.32 -17.93 -8.01
N VAL A 374 10.02 -17.31 -6.87
CA VAL A 374 9.23 -16.06 -6.84
C VAL A 374 9.93 -14.96 -7.65
N ARG A 375 11.25 -14.82 -7.50
CA ARG A 375 12.06 -13.85 -8.24
C ARG A 375 12.07 -14.11 -9.76
N GLU A 376 12.29 -15.36 -10.18
CA GLU A 376 12.30 -15.75 -11.60
C GLU A 376 10.91 -15.69 -12.26
N LEU A 377 9.86 -16.07 -11.52
CA LEU A 377 8.47 -16.00 -11.98
C LEU A 377 8.02 -14.55 -12.17
N ASP A 378 8.53 -13.63 -11.34
CA ASP A 378 8.17 -12.22 -11.31
C ASP A 378 6.64 -11.97 -11.25
N PRO A 379 5.92 -12.43 -10.21
CA PRO A 379 4.47 -12.20 -10.07
C PRO A 379 4.15 -10.73 -9.81
N ASP A 380 3.04 -10.26 -10.37
CA ASP A 380 2.53 -8.89 -10.17
C ASP A 380 1.66 -8.80 -8.92
N ILE A 381 0.86 -9.84 -8.68
CA ILE A 381 -0.05 -9.95 -7.54
C ILE A 381 0.31 -11.21 -6.76
N LEU A 382 0.49 -11.07 -5.45
CA LEU A 382 0.65 -12.16 -4.50
C LEU A 382 -0.67 -12.38 -3.78
N THR A 383 -1.27 -13.56 -3.91
CA THR A 383 -2.55 -13.89 -3.30
C THR A 383 -2.50 -15.26 -2.62
N GLY A 384 -3.62 -15.63 -1.99
CA GLY A 384 -3.79 -16.81 -1.16
C GLY A 384 -4.88 -16.53 -0.13
N TYR A 385 -4.90 -17.29 0.96
CA TYR A 385 -5.88 -17.11 2.03
C TYR A 385 -5.17 -16.96 3.37
N ASN A 386 -5.20 -15.76 3.96
CA ASN A 386 -4.49 -15.42 5.21
C ASN A 386 -2.95 -15.31 5.07
N ILE A 387 -2.46 -15.06 3.86
CA ILE A 387 -1.03 -14.94 3.55
C ILE A 387 -0.35 -13.80 4.32
N ASN A 388 -1.06 -12.71 4.58
CA ASN A 388 -0.49 -11.53 5.23
C ASN A 388 -0.25 -11.76 6.72
N ASN A 389 -1.16 -12.47 7.39
CA ASN A 389 -1.09 -12.69 8.84
C ASN A 389 -0.39 -14.00 9.22
N PHE A 390 -0.31 -14.98 8.31
CA PHE A 390 0.30 -16.28 8.57
C PHE A 390 1.45 -16.60 7.60
N ASP A 391 1.17 -16.94 6.33
CA ASP A 391 2.14 -17.58 5.44
C ASP A 391 3.43 -16.77 5.25
N ILE A 392 3.32 -15.50 4.87
CA ILE A 392 4.48 -14.64 4.59
C ILE A 392 5.28 -14.37 5.87
N PRO A 393 4.66 -13.91 6.99
CA PRO A 393 5.40 -13.75 8.25
C PRO A 393 6.05 -15.05 8.72
N TYR A 394 5.39 -16.20 8.56
CA TYR A 394 5.93 -17.49 8.97
C TYR A 394 7.18 -17.84 8.15
N LEU A 395 7.11 -17.71 6.83
CA LEU A 395 8.22 -17.95 5.92
C LEU A 395 9.42 -17.04 6.20
N LEU A 396 9.20 -15.72 6.37
CA LEU A 396 10.27 -14.77 6.68
C LEU A 396 10.95 -15.09 8.03
N ASN A 397 10.16 -15.34 9.07
CA ASN A 397 10.69 -15.68 10.39
C ASN A 397 11.42 -17.04 10.39
N ARG A 398 10.90 -18.03 9.65
CA ARG A 398 11.52 -19.35 9.53
C ARG A 398 12.85 -19.28 8.78
N ALA A 399 12.88 -18.55 7.67
CA ALA A 399 14.09 -18.34 6.89
C ALA A 399 15.16 -17.59 7.70
N SER A 400 14.78 -16.58 8.47
CA SER A 400 15.66 -15.87 9.40
C SER A 400 16.23 -16.80 10.48
N HIS A 401 15.38 -17.61 11.11
CA HIS A 401 15.79 -18.60 12.11
C HIS A 401 16.82 -19.61 11.55
N LEU A 402 16.60 -20.09 10.32
CA LEU A 402 17.48 -21.03 9.64
C LEU A 402 18.67 -20.37 8.94
N LYS A 403 18.75 -19.02 8.95
CA LYS A 403 19.78 -18.22 8.28
C LYS A 403 19.86 -18.50 6.76
N VAL A 404 18.71 -18.68 6.12
CA VAL A 404 18.62 -18.84 4.66
C VAL A 404 19.02 -17.54 4.00
N LYS A 405 20.06 -17.58 3.18
CA LYS A 405 20.60 -16.38 2.53
C LYS A 405 19.59 -15.84 1.52
N ASN A 406 19.44 -14.52 1.50
CA ASN A 406 18.67 -13.78 0.49
C ASN A 406 17.18 -14.18 0.38
N PHE A 407 16.61 -14.83 1.40
CA PHE A 407 15.19 -15.21 1.36
C PHE A 407 14.29 -13.97 1.38
N GLU A 408 14.65 -13.00 2.21
CA GLU A 408 13.89 -11.78 2.47
C GLU A 408 13.84 -10.79 1.29
N TYR A 409 14.53 -11.02 0.17
CA TYR A 409 14.48 -10.12 -1.00
C TYR A 409 13.42 -10.62 -1.99
N LEU A 410 12.15 -10.42 -1.65
CA LEU A 410 11.00 -10.90 -2.43
C LEU A 410 10.37 -9.82 -3.33
N GLY A 411 10.63 -8.54 -3.06
CA GLY A 411 10.23 -7.41 -3.92
C GLY A 411 10.96 -7.37 -5.28
N ARG A 412 10.62 -6.38 -6.11
CA ARG A 412 11.30 -6.15 -7.41
C ARG A 412 12.58 -5.35 -7.27
N ILE A 413 12.78 -4.65 -6.16
CA ILE A 413 14.03 -3.95 -5.89
C ILE A 413 15.07 -4.94 -5.36
N THR A 414 16.28 -4.90 -5.92
CA THR A 414 17.27 -5.94 -5.67
C THR A 414 17.83 -5.94 -4.25
N ASN A 415 17.92 -4.76 -3.63
CA ASN A 415 18.58 -4.50 -2.36
C ASN A 415 17.64 -4.10 -1.21
N ILE A 416 16.31 -4.21 -1.39
CA ILE A 416 15.34 -3.96 -0.31
C ILE A 416 14.82 -5.28 0.25
N ARG A 417 14.80 -5.38 1.58
CA ARG A 417 14.31 -6.55 2.31
C ARG A 417 12.81 -6.40 2.56
N SER A 418 12.07 -7.48 2.38
CA SER A 418 10.71 -7.64 2.87
C SER A 418 10.73 -7.84 4.39
N VAL A 419 10.07 -6.93 5.10
CA VAL A 419 10.01 -6.86 6.56
C VAL A 419 8.55 -6.91 7.00
N VAL A 420 8.30 -7.62 8.09
CA VAL A 420 6.98 -7.68 8.71
C VAL A 420 6.78 -6.44 9.59
N LYS A 421 5.76 -5.65 9.29
CA LYS A 421 5.32 -4.49 10.08
C LYS A 421 3.91 -4.76 10.62
N GLU A 422 3.69 -4.49 11.90
CA GLU A 422 2.36 -4.61 12.50
C GLU A 422 1.54 -3.34 12.22
N THR A 423 0.26 -3.52 11.90
CA THR A 423 -0.65 -2.42 11.55
C THR A 423 -1.97 -2.61 12.25
N VAL A 424 -2.51 -1.53 12.81
CA VAL A 424 -3.83 -1.54 13.46
C VAL A 424 -4.79 -0.76 12.59
N ILE A 425 -5.84 -1.43 12.12
CA ILE A 425 -6.93 -0.78 11.39
C ILE A 425 -8.14 -0.73 12.31
N GLN A 426 -8.65 0.48 12.55
CA GLN A 426 -9.83 0.70 13.37
C GLN A 426 -10.84 1.57 12.62
N SER A 427 -12.06 1.05 12.46
CA SER A 427 -13.21 1.85 12.02
C SER A 427 -14.51 1.31 12.63
N LYS A 428 -15.53 2.16 12.73
CA LYS A 428 -16.87 1.72 13.20
C LYS A 428 -17.44 0.58 12.33
N GLN A 429 -17.13 0.58 11.03
CA GLN A 429 -17.62 -0.42 10.09
C GLN A 429 -16.85 -1.75 10.15
N MET A 430 -15.53 -1.71 10.33
CA MET A 430 -14.66 -2.90 10.26
C MET A 430 -14.22 -3.45 11.63
N GLY A 431 -14.48 -2.72 12.71
CA GLY A 431 -13.96 -3.00 14.05
C GLY A 431 -12.49 -2.60 14.18
N LYS A 432 -11.88 -2.95 15.33
CA LYS A 432 -10.44 -2.89 15.55
C LYS A 432 -9.81 -4.22 15.15
N ARG A 433 -8.80 -4.20 14.31
CA ARG A 433 -8.06 -5.39 13.85
C ARG A 433 -6.58 -5.11 13.78
N GLU A 434 -5.81 -6.08 14.26
CA GLU A 434 -4.36 -6.12 14.14
C GLU A 434 -4.02 -6.99 12.93
N ASN A 435 -3.37 -6.40 11.94
CA ASN A 435 -2.93 -7.07 10.72
C ASN A 435 -1.43 -6.88 10.55
N LYS A 436 -0.80 -7.82 9.85
CA LYS A 436 0.60 -7.68 9.43
C LYS A 436 0.65 -7.18 7.99
N TYR A 437 1.57 -6.26 7.75
CA TYR A 437 1.95 -5.76 6.45
C TYR A 437 3.38 -6.24 6.14
N VAL A 438 3.63 -6.57 4.88
CA VAL A 438 4.96 -6.90 4.38
C VAL A 438 5.18 -6.13 3.09
N ASN A 439 6.32 -5.45 2.98
CA ASN A 439 6.68 -4.70 1.78
C ASN A 439 7.19 -5.64 0.66
N PHE A 440 6.69 -5.39 -0.54
CA PHE A 440 7.08 -6.06 -1.77
C PHE A 440 7.11 -5.03 -2.91
N GLU A 441 8.10 -4.16 -2.92
CA GLU A 441 8.18 -3.02 -3.85
C GLU A 441 7.92 -3.50 -5.29
N GLY A 442 6.90 -2.93 -5.93
CA GLY A 442 6.48 -3.26 -7.28
C GLY A 442 5.62 -4.51 -7.44
N ARG A 443 5.20 -5.17 -6.35
CA ARG A 443 4.21 -6.27 -6.34
C ARG A 443 3.07 -5.91 -5.38
N VAL A 444 1.86 -6.38 -5.69
CA VAL A 444 0.67 -6.09 -4.86
C VAL A 444 0.25 -7.32 -4.06
N PRO A 445 0.38 -7.32 -2.72
CA PRO A 445 -0.28 -8.31 -1.87
C PRO A 445 -1.80 -8.14 -1.93
N PHE A 446 -2.50 -9.22 -2.24
CA PHE A 446 -3.95 -9.24 -2.42
C PHE A 446 -4.54 -10.47 -1.71
N ASP A 447 -4.63 -10.39 -0.39
CA ASP A 447 -5.12 -11.49 0.47
C ASP A 447 -6.65 -11.62 0.37
N LEU A 448 -7.12 -12.80 -0.07
CA LEU A 448 -8.55 -13.04 -0.24
C LEU A 448 -9.32 -12.97 1.09
N LEU A 449 -8.69 -13.33 2.22
CA LEU A 449 -9.35 -13.22 3.52
C LEU A 449 -9.72 -11.76 3.82
N PHE A 450 -8.84 -10.82 3.47
CA PHE A 450 -9.09 -9.39 3.70
C PHE A 450 -10.19 -8.86 2.80
N VAL A 451 -10.24 -9.30 1.54
CA VAL A 451 -11.36 -9.00 0.62
C VAL A 451 -12.68 -9.49 1.21
N LEU A 452 -12.75 -10.75 1.61
CA LEU A 452 -13.99 -11.34 2.12
C LEU A 452 -14.46 -10.67 3.41
N LEU A 453 -13.55 -10.39 4.34
CA LEU A 453 -13.88 -9.72 5.59
C LEU A 453 -14.36 -8.28 5.40
N ARG A 454 -13.98 -7.64 4.30
CA ARG A 454 -14.39 -6.26 3.99
C ARG A 454 -15.73 -6.22 3.28
N ASP A 455 -15.89 -7.07 2.27
CA ASP A 455 -16.98 -6.95 1.30
C ASP A 455 -18.18 -7.85 1.65
N TYR A 456 -18.00 -8.87 2.49
CA TYR A 456 -19.05 -9.82 2.85
C TYR A 456 -19.30 -9.88 4.36
N LYS A 457 -20.52 -10.26 4.74
CA LYS A 457 -20.93 -10.53 6.13
C LYS A 457 -21.30 -12.01 6.29
N LEU A 458 -20.29 -12.85 6.52
CA LEU A 458 -20.44 -14.30 6.64
C LEU A 458 -20.43 -14.76 8.10
N ARG A 459 -21.01 -15.94 8.37
CA ARG A 459 -20.97 -16.56 9.71
C ARG A 459 -19.59 -17.12 10.07
N SER A 460 -18.83 -17.59 9.08
CA SER A 460 -17.48 -18.12 9.23
C SER A 460 -16.64 -17.74 8.02
N TYR A 461 -15.37 -17.42 8.28
CA TYR A 461 -14.37 -17.03 7.26
C TYR A 461 -13.25 -18.06 7.18
N THR A 462 -13.50 -19.33 7.50
CA THR A 462 -12.54 -20.38 7.17
C THR A 462 -12.57 -20.65 5.67
N LEU A 463 -11.43 -21.01 5.07
CA LEU A 463 -11.35 -21.31 3.64
C LEU A 463 -12.38 -22.38 3.22
N ASN A 464 -12.60 -23.40 4.05
CA ASN A 464 -13.62 -24.42 3.81
C ASN A 464 -15.05 -23.83 3.78
N ALA A 465 -15.41 -22.99 4.75
CA ALA A 465 -16.75 -22.40 4.83
C ALA A 465 -17.04 -21.49 3.63
N VAL A 466 -16.07 -20.64 3.24
CA VAL A 466 -16.25 -19.72 2.11
C VAL A 466 -16.21 -20.46 0.77
N SER A 467 -15.38 -21.51 0.64
CA SER A 467 -15.38 -22.38 -0.54
C SER A 467 -16.71 -23.11 -0.68
N TYR A 468 -17.28 -23.62 0.40
CA TYR A 468 -18.60 -24.23 0.36
C TYR A 468 -19.68 -23.20 0.00
N HIS A 469 -19.66 -22.03 0.63
CA HIS A 469 -20.65 -20.98 0.39
C HIS A 469 -20.65 -20.51 -1.07
N PHE A 470 -19.47 -20.18 -1.62
CA PHE A 470 -19.37 -19.62 -2.96
C PHE A 470 -19.19 -20.67 -4.05
N LEU A 471 -18.35 -21.69 -3.86
CA LEU A 471 -18.03 -22.69 -4.89
C LEU A 471 -18.91 -23.95 -4.82
N GLN A 472 -19.66 -24.17 -3.73
CA GLN A 472 -20.37 -25.43 -3.47
C GLN A 472 -19.42 -26.64 -3.40
N GLU A 473 -18.20 -26.40 -2.92
CA GLU A 473 -17.17 -27.42 -2.75
C GLU A 473 -16.65 -27.44 -1.32
N GLN A 474 -16.36 -28.65 -0.83
CA GLN A 474 -15.70 -28.83 0.45
C GLN A 474 -14.20 -29.07 0.23
N LYS A 475 -13.41 -28.56 1.17
CA LYS A 475 -11.99 -28.90 1.29
C LYS A 475 -11.85 -30.35 1.76
N GLU A 476 -10.82 -31.06 1.30
CA GLU A 476 -10.49 -32.36 1.89
C GLU A 476 -9.99 -32.13 3.32
N ASP A 477 -10.54 -32.85 4.30
CA ASP A 477 -10.16 -32.64 5.71
C ASP A 477 -8.85 -33.38 6.03
N VAL A 478 -7.76 -32.63 6.12
CA VAL A 478 -6.49 -33.09 6.71
C VAL A 478 -6.32 -32.36 8.02
N HIS A 479 -6.62 -33.03 9.12
CA HIS A 479 -6.50 -32.45 10.44
C HIS A 479 -5.02 -32.14 10.76
N HIS A 480 -4.73 -30.97 11.31
CA HIS A 480 -3.35 -30.53 11.57
C HIS A 480 -2.51 -31.53 12.38
N SER A 481 -3.14 -32.32 13.26
CA SER A 481 -2.46 -33.32 14.09
C SER A 481 -1.87 -34.50 13.32
N ILE A 482 -2.31 -34.75 12.08
CA ILE A 482 -1.82 -35.87 11.25
C ILE A 482 -0.81 -35.44 10.19
N ILE A 483 -0.60 -34.13 10.00
CA ILE A 483 0.34 -33.59 8.99
C ILE A 483 1.76 -34.10 9.24
N THR A 484 2.23 -34.04 10.49
CA THR A 484 3.56 -34.51 10.88
C THR A 484 3.73 -36.02 10.66
N ASP A 485 2.68 -36.81 10.91
CA ASP A 485 2.72 -38.26 10.69
C ASP A 485 2.77 -38.57 9.18
N LEU A 486 1.95 -37.91 8.36
CA LEU A 486 1.96 -38.05 6.90
C LEU A 486 3.30 -37.63 6.27
N GLN A 487 3.93 -36.58 6.79
CA GLN A 487 5.23 -36.11 6.31
C GLN A 487 6.35 -37.16 6.54
N ASN A 488 6.32 -37.83 7.69
CA ASN A 488 7.35 -38.76 8.13
C ASN A 488 7.24 -40.17 7.56
N GLU A 489 6.07 -40.55 7.02
CA GLU A 489 5.82 -41.92 6.60
C GLU A 489 6.51 -42.29 5.27
N ASN A 490 6.00 -41.85 4.12
CA ASN A 490 6.59 -42.18 2.81
C ASN A 490 6.27 -41.13 1.72
N GLU A 491 6.73 -41.36 0.49
CA GLU A 491 6.52 -40.42 -0.62
C GLU A 491 5.06 -40.32 -1.08
N GLN A 492 4.24 -41.35 -0.85
CA GLN A 492 2.81 -41.37 -1.23
C GLN A 492 1.98 -40.57 -0.23
N THR A 493 2.31 -40.64 1.06
CA THR A 493 1.67 -39.82 2.09
C THR A 493 2.04 -38.34 1.94
N ARG A 494 3.30 -38.04 1.59
CA ARG A 494 3.71 -36.69 1.20
C ARG A 494 3.02 -36.20 -0.08
N ARG A 495 2.78 -37.08 -1.05
CA ARG A 495 1.97 -36.78 -2.24
C ARG A 495 0.52 -36.44 -1.88
N ARG A 496 -0.08 -37.17 -0.95
CA ARG A 496 -1.43 -36.84 -0.43
C ARG A 496 -1.46 -35.44 0.19
N LEU A 497 -0.47 -35.12 1.03
CA LEU A 497 -0.35 -33.78 1.62
C LEU A 497 -0.14 -32.69 0.55
N ALA A 498 0.66 -32.99 -0.47
CA ALA A 498 0.92 -32.07 -1.57
C ALA A 498 -0.32 -31.80 -2.44
N MET A 499 -1.17 -32.80 -2.65
CA MET A 499 -2.48 -32.62 -3.31
C MET A 499 -3.41 -31.71 -2.50
N TYR A 500 -3.39 -31.87 -1.17
CA TYR A 500 -4.15 -31.03 -0.25
C TYR A 500 -3.67 -29.56 -0.30
N CYS A 501 -2.37 -29.32 -0.14
CA CYS A 501 -1.76 -27.98 -0.22
C CYS A 501 -1.96 -27.34 -1.61
N LEU A 502 -1.85 -28.10 -2.71
CA LEU A 502 -2.17 -27.62 -4.06
C LEU A 502 -3.63 -27.19 -4.19
N LYS A 503 -4.57 -27.90 -3.55
CA LYS A 503 -5.98 -27.51 -3.56
C LYS A 503 -6.20 -26.22 -2.77
N ASP A 504 -5.54 -26.05 -1.64
CA ASP A 504 -5.60 -24.83 -0.84
C ASP A 504 -4.99 -23.61 -1.55
N ALA A 505 -3.90 -23.78 -2.30
CA ALA A 505 -3.37 -22.73 -3.16
C ALA A 505 -4.30 -22.40 -4.36
N TYR A 506 -5.16 -23.33 -4.80
CA TYR A 506 -6.03 -23.15 -5.96
C TYR A 506 -7.40 -22.54 -5.64
N LEU A 507 -7.98 -22.85 -4.47
CA LEU A 507 -9.27 -22.32 -4.05
C LEU A 507 -9.31 -20.78 -4.05
N PRO A 508 -8.27 -20.05 -3.57
CA PRO A 508 -8.23 -18.59 -3.64
C PRO A 508 -8.31 -18.06 -5.08
N VAL A 509 -7.60 -18.68 -6.04
CA VAL A 509 -7.67 -18.29 -7.46
C VAL A 509 -9.10 -18.43 -7.98
N ARG A 510 -9.76 -19.55 -7.67
CA ARG A 510 -11.14 -19.79 -8.12
C ARG A 510 -12.13 -18.82 -7.48
N LEU A 511 -11.96 -18.51 -6.20
CA LEU A 511 -12.78 -17.53 -5.50
C LEU A 511 -12.57 -16.12 -6.06
N LEU A 512 -11.32 -15.70 -6.29
CA LEU A 512 -11.00 -14.41 -6.92
C LEU A 512 -11.68 -14.26 -8.28
N ASN A 513 -11.60 -15.29 -9.12
CA ASN A 513 -12.22 -15.30 -10.44
C ASN A 513 -13.75 -15.29 -10.34
N LYS A 514 -14.35 -16.15 -9.50
CA LYS A 514 -15.80 -16.23 -9.33
C LYS A 514 -16.41 -14.94 -8.79
N LEU A 515 -15.72 -14.28 -7.87
CA LEU A 515 -16.16 -13.03 -7.24
C LEU A 515 -15.66 -11.78 -7.98
N MET A 516 -14.94 -11.96 -9.09
CA MET A 516 -14.36 -10.90 -9.92
C MET A 516 -13.52 -9.89 -9.13
N CYS A 517 -12.84 -10.34 -8.07
CA CYS A 517 -12.23 -9.45 -7.08
C CYS A 517 -11.21 -8.49 -7.71
N VAL A 518 -10.28 -9.01 -8.52
CA VAL A 518 -9.22 -8.20 -9.15
C VAL A 518 -9.84 -7.16 -10.09
N VAL A 519 -10.85 -7.54 -10.89
CA VAL A 519 -11.53 -6.63 -11.83
C VAL A 519 -12.25 -5.51 -11.07
N ASN A 520 -13.06 -5.85 -10.07
CA ASN A 520 -13.83 -4.88 -9.29
C ASN A 520 -12.91 -3.89 -8.55
N TYR A 521 -11.79 -4.38 -8.02
CA TYR A 521 -10.81 -3.52 -7.34
C TYR A 521 -10.01 -2.66 -8.31
N MET A 522 -9.65 -3.15 -9.49
CA MET A 522 -9.03 -2.33 -10.54
C MET A 522 -9.99 -1.22 -11.00
N GLU A 523 -11.27 -1.53 -11.19
CA GLU A 523 -12.28 -0.53 -11.54
C GLU A 523 -12.43 0.52 -10.43
N MET A 524 -12.52 0.10 -9.17
CA MET A 524 -12.56 1.01 -8.03
C MET A 524 -11.31 1.92 -7.97
N ALA A 525 -10.13 1.39 -8.24
CA ALA A 525 -8.86 2.13 -8.26
C ALA A 525 -8.84 3.18 -9.39
N ARG A 526 -9.37 2.83 -10.57
CA ARG A 526 -9.53 3.74 -11.71
C ARG A 526 -10.52 4.87 -11.39
N VAL A 527 -11.71 4.53 -10.90
CA VAL A 527 -12.78 5.49 -10.60
C VAL A 527 -12.38 6.47 -9.49
N THR A 528 -11.74 5.98 -8.43
CA THR A 528 -11.40 6.81 -7.27
C THR A 528 -10.00 7.41 -7.33
N GLY A 529 -9.17 7.01 -8.30
CA GLY A 529 -7.86 7.57 -8.54
C GLY A 529 -6.85 7.28 -7.43
N VAL A 530 -6.95 6.14 -6.75
CA VAL A 530 -6.02 5.67 -5.70
C VAL A 530 -5.25 4.42 -6.16
N PRO A 531 -4.06 4.13 -5.61
CA PRO A 531 -3.35 2.88 -5.85
C PRO A 531 -4.19 1.65 -5.49
N LEU A 532 -3.94 0.52 -6.17
CA LEU A 532 -4.66 -0.74 -5.94
C LEU A 532 -4.45 -1.27 -4.50
N SER A 533 -3.23 -1.17 -3.98
CA SER A 533 -2.85 -1.58 -2.63
C SER A 533 -3.64 -0.85 -1.54
N CYS A 534 -3.89 0.45 -1.71
CA CYS A 534 -4.68 1.26 -0.77
C CYS A 534 -6.11 0.74 -0.59
N LEU A 535 -6.68 0.05 -1.57
CA LEU A 535 -8.04 -0.46 -1.47
C LEU A 535 -8.18 -1.58 -0.45
N LEU A 536 -7.12 -2.27 -0.05
CA LEU A 536 -7.19 -3.29 1.01
C LEU A 536 -6.66 -2.78 2.36
N THR A 537 -5.74 -1.83 2.33
CA THR A 537 -5.03 -1.36 3.54
C THR A 537 -5.59 -0.06 4.12
N ARG A 538 -6.33 0.75 3.33
CA ARG A 538 -6.87 2.05 3.75
C ARG A 538 -8.41 2.06 3.72
N GLY A 539 -8.98 2.99 4.48
CA GLY A 539 -10.43 3.20 4.57
C GLY A 539 -11.02 4.02 3.42
N GLN A 540 -12.29 4.43 3.56
CA GLN A 540 -13.00 5.17 2.49
C GLN A 540 -12.50 6.62 2.30
N GLN A 541 -11.92 7.24 3.33
CA GLN A 541 -11.52 8.65 3.30
C GLN A 541 -10.49 8.96 2.21
N ILE A 542 -9.49 8.10 2.00
CA ILE A 542 -8.44 8.34 0.99
C ILE A 542 -9.00 8.40 -0.43
N LYS A 543 -10.05 7.62 -0.72
CA LYS A 543 -10.73 7.60 -2.01
C LYS A 543 -11.46 8.92 -2.27
N VAL A 544 -12.14 9.45 -1.25
CA VAL A 544 -12.84 10.74 -1.36
C VAL A 544 -11.83 11.87 -1.46
N MET A 545 -10.75 11.83 -0.66
CA MET A 545 -9.68 12.83 -0.70
C MET A 545 -9.01 12.89 -2.08
N SER A 546 -8.69 11.76 -2.70
CA SER A 546 -8.12 11.72 -4.06
C SER A 546 -9.07 12.36 -5.09
N GLN A 547 -10.36 12.00 -5.07
CA GLN A 547 -11.36 12.57 -5.98
C GLN A 547 -11.52 14.09 -5.76
N LEU A 548 -11.59 14.52 -4.49
CA LEU A 548 -11.73 15.91 -4.12
C LEU A 548 -10.52 16.72 -4.60
N LEU A 549 -9.30 16.23 -4.37
CA LEU A 549 -8.06 16.88 -4.82
C LEU A 549 -8.02 17.05 -6.34
N ARG A 550 -8.42 16.03 -7.11
CA ARG A 550 -8.47 16.11 -8.58
C ARG A 550 -9.44 17.19 -9.05
N LYS A 551 -10.64 17.25 -8.47
CA LYS A 551 -11.64 18.26 -8.83
C LYS A 551 -11.24 19.66 -8.36
N SER A 552 -10.71 19.80 -7.14
CA SER A 552 -10.18 21.06 -6.62
C SER A 552 -9.10 21.63 -7.51
N LYS A 553 -8.11 20.81 -7.91
CA LYS A 553 -7.04 21.22 -8.82
C LYS A 553 -7.58 21.71 -10.17
N ALA A 554 -8.53 20.97 -10.76
CA ALA A 554 -9.13 21.34 -12.05
C ALA A 554 -9.88 22.69 -11.99
N CYS A 555 -10.52 22.98 -10.86
CA CYS A 555 -11.27 24.23 -10.65
C CYS A 555 -10.44 25.36 -10.03
N GLY A 556 -9.18 25.12 -9.63
CA GLY A 556 -8.33 26.13 -8.98
C GLY A 556 -8.63 26.39 -7.51
N TYR A 557 -9.21 25.40 -6.81
CA TYR A 557 -9.41 25.41 -5.36
C TYR A 557 -8.24 24.74 -4.61
N LEU A 558 -8.03 25.16 -3.36
CA LEU A 558 -7.10 24.58 -2.41
C LEU A 558 -7.86 24.02 -1.21
N ILE A 559 -7.41 22.86 -0.72
CA ILE A 559 -8.00 22.20 0.45
C ILE A 559 -7.27 22.64 1.73
N PRO A 560 -7.93 23.30 2.69
CA PRO A 560 -7.32 23.72 3.95
C PRO A 560 -6.89 22.52 4.79
N SER A 561 -5.76 22.64 5.47
CA SER A 561 -5.26 21.60 6.39
C SER A 561 -5.82 21.84 7.78
N TYR A 562 -6.86 21.09 8.17
CA TYR A 562 -7.45 21.17 9.51
C TYR A 562 -6.87 20.10 10.43
N HIS A 563 -6.70 20.48 11.70
CA HIS A 563 -6.55 19.51 12.78
C HIS A 563 -7.96 19.16 13.27
N GLY A 564 -8.39 17.93 13.03
CA GLY A 564 -9.66 17.45 13.56
C GLY A 564 -9.52 17.17 15.06
N SER A 565 -10.09 18.02 15.90
CA SER A 565 -10.44 17.61 17.26
C SER A 565 -11.62 16.64 17.14
N GLY A 566 -11.43 15.37 17.51
CA GLY A 566 -12.55 14.43 17.60
C GLY A 566 -13.63 15.02 18.48
N SER A 567 -14.84 15.19 17.95
CA SER A 567 -16.00 15.57 18.75
C SER A 567 -16.85 14.32 19.00
N ASP A 568 -17.21 14.08 20.26
CA ASP A 568 -18.16 13.04 20.63
C ASP A 568 -19.61 13.46 20.40
N GLU A 569 -19.86 14.74 20.10
CA GLU A 569 -21.20 15.24 19.79
C GLU A 569 -21.68 14.72 18.43
N GLN A 570 -22.79 13.98 18.45
CA GLN A 570 -23.45 13.48 17.24
C GLN A 570 -24.51 14.49 16.79
N TYR A 571 -24.66 14.66 15.47
CA TYR A 571 -25.75 15.44 14.88
C TYR A 571 -27.00 14.59 14.70
N GLU A 572 -28.17 15.22 14.56
CA GLU A 572 -29.44 14.53 14.35
C GLU A 572 -29.43 13.68 13.08
N GLY A 573 -29.82 12.41 13.20
CA GLY A 573 -29.83 11.43 12.11
C GLY A 573 -31.17 11.35 11.36
N ALA A 574 -31.42 10.21 10.73
CA ALA A 574 -32.67 9.97 9.99
C ALA A 574 -33.88 9.78 10.93
N THR A 575 -35.04 10.27 10.50
CA THR A 575 -36.33 9.96 11.14
C THR A 575 -36.80 8.55 10.78
N VAL A 576 -37.26 7.81 11.79
CA VAL A 576 -37.95 6.51 11.60
C VAL A 576 -39.43 6.70 11.94
N ILE A 577 -40.31 6.41 10.98
CA ILE A 577 -41.77 6.50 11.18
C ILE A 577 -42.22 5.43 12.18
N GLU A 578 -43.10 5.80 13.11
CA GLU A 578 -43.61 4.86 14.12
C GLU A 578 -44.40 3.72 13.45
N PRO A 579 -43.99 2.44 13.63
CA PRO A 579 -44.59 1.34 12.91
C PRO A 579 -45.95 0.97 13.51
N LYS A 580 -46.97 0.81 12.66
CA LYS A 580 -48.22 0.14 13.04
C LYS A 580 -47.98 -1.37 13.12
N ARG A 581 -47.63 -1.87 14.31
CA ARG A 581 -47.27 -3.28 14.52
C ARG A 581 -48.48 -4.19 14.31
N GLY A 582 -48.28 -5.31 13.63
CA GLY A 582 -49.32 -6.30 13.39
C GLY A 582 -48.93 -7.31 12.33
N TYR A 583 -49.77 -8.33 12.17
CA TYR A 583 -49.74 -9.21 11.00
C TYR A 583 -50.66 -8.62 9.94
N TYR A 584 -50.14 -8.44 8.72
CA TYR A 584 -50.88 -7.91 7.60
C TYR A 584 -51.12 -9.03 6.59
N ALA A 585 -52.38 -9.41 6.39
CA ALA A 585 -52.78 -10.39 5.38
C ALA A 585 -52.91 -9.77 3.98
N ASP A 586 -53.10 -8.45 3.92
CA ASP A 586 -53.20 -7.68 2.68
C ASP A 586 -51.81 -7.27 2.16
N PRO A 587 -51.62 -7.18 0.83
CA PRO A 587 -50.36 -6.73 0.24
C PRO A 587 -49.95 -5.33 0.70
N ILE A 588 -48.67 -5.17 1.09
CA ILE A 588 -48.06 -3.88 1.40
C ILE A 588 -47.17 -3.47 0.24
N SER A 589 -47.42 -2.29 -0.33
CA SER A 589 -46.53 -1.70 -1.34
C SER A 589 -45.40 -0.94 -0.66
N THR A 590 -44.16 -1.26 -1.03
CA THR A 590 -42.95 -0.56 -0.55
C THR A 590 -42.48 0.41 -1.63
N LEU A 591 -42.26 1.67 -1.25
CA LEU A 591 -41.74 2.72 -2.11
C LEU A 591 -40.51 3.33 -1.42
N ASP A 592 -39.42 3.48 -2.17
CA ASP A 592 -38.16 4.02 -1.68
C ASP A 592 -37.54 5.02 -2.67
N PHE A 593 -36.61 5.85 -2.18
CA PHE A 593 -35.84 6.77 -3.03
C PHE A 593 -34.52 6.13 -3.43
N ALA A 594 -34.26 6.04 -4.74
CA ALA A 594 -32.96 5.64 -5.26
C ALA A 594 -31.89 6.70 -4.92
N SER A 595 -30.82 6.30 -4.24
CA SER A 595 -29.67 7.17 -3.91
C SER A 595 -30.06 8.47 -3.18
N LEU A 596 -30.88 8.38 -2.14
CA LEU A 596 -31.47 9.53 -1.43
C LEU A 596 -30.47 10.66 -1.11
N TYR A 597 -29.41 10.39 -0.32
CA TYR A 597 -28.49 11.44 0.13
C TYR A 597 -27.65 12.06 -1.00
N PRO A 598 -27.01 11.29 -1.90
CA PRO A 598 -26.34 11.88 -3.07
C PRO A 598 -27.29 12.74 -3.92
N SER A 599 -28.54 12.28 -4.13
CA SER A 599 -29.54 13.04 -4.89
C SER A 599 -29.92 14.35 -4.23
N ILE A 600 -30.06 14.39 -2.90
CA ILE A 600 -30.28 15.62 -2.14
C ILE A 600 -29.12 16.59 -2.33
N MET A 601 -27.87 16.11 -2.19
CA MET A 601 -26.68 16.96 -2.35
C MET A 601 -26.62 17.59 -3.74
N MET A 602 -26.87 16.80 -4.79
CA MET A 602 -26.88 17.30 -6.16
C MET A 602 -28.04 18.27 -6.43
N ALA A 603 -29.27 17.92 -6.02
CA ALA A 603 -30.47 18.72 -6.31
C ALA A 603 -30.47 20.07 -5.59
N HIS A 604 -29.83 20.15 -4.43
CA HIS A 604 -29.76 21.37 -3.60
C HIS A 604 -28.40 22.06 -3.66
N ASN A 605 -27.49 21.62 -4.54
CA ASN A 605 -26.16 22.19 -4.71
C ASN A 605 -25.38 22.29 -3.37
N LEU A 606 -25.39 21.20 -2.60
CA LEU A 606 -24.63 21.09 -1.34
C LEU A 606 -23.23 20.57 -1.67
N CYS A 607 -22.21 21.38 -1.38
CA CYS A 607 -20.81 21.08 -1.62
C CYS A 607 -19.94 21.47 -0.44
#